data_AF-A0A8C3H6F5-F1
#
_entry.id   AF-A0A8C3H6F5-F1
#
_cell.length_a   1.000
_cell.length_b   1.000
_cell.length_c   1.000
_cell.angle_alpha   90.00
_cell.angle_beta   90.00
_cell.angle_gamma   90.00
#
_symmetry.space_group_name_H-M   'P 1'
#
loop_
_entity.id
_entity.type
_entity.pdbx_description
1 polymer ?
#
loop_
_entity_poly.entity_id
_entity_poly.type
_entity_poly.pdbx_seq_one_letter_code
_entity_poly.pdbx_strand_id
1 'polypeptide(L)'
;AGGRISLQSNARRSKKRSGSFVITQENLPGRNYTFWQWFDGVMEVLKKHLKPHWNDGAILGFVNKQQAHDLLINKPDGTFLLRFSDSEIGGITIAWKFDSPERMFWNLMPFTTRDFSIRSLADRLGDLNYLIYVFPDRPKDEVFSKYYTPVLSKAVDGYVKPQIKQVVPEFASASGDPAAGTVTYMDQAPSPAVCSQPHYNVYPQK
;
A
#
# COMPACT_ATOMS: atom_id res chain seq x y z
N ALA A 1 3.22 25.46 -21.42
CA ALA A 1 4.63 25.38 -20.96
C ALA A 1 4.94 23.91 -20.65
N GLY A 2 5.77 23.28 -21.48
CA GLY A 2 6.09 21.86 -21.37
C GLY A 2 7.10 21.58 -20.27
N GLY A 3 6.69 20.84 -19.24
CA GLY A 3 7.56 20.37 -18.17
C GLY A 3 8.49 19.27 -18.66
N ARG A 4 9.78 19.61 -18.79
CA ARG A 4 10.88 18.65 -18.99
C ARG A 4 10.92 17.69 -17.79
N ILE A 5 10.65 16.42 -18.06
CA ILE A 5 10.84 15.33 -17.11
C ILE A 5 12.35 15.11 -17.01
N SER A 6 12.99 15.66 -15.98
CA SER A 6 14.40 15.44 -15.69
C SER A 6 14.56 14.07 -15.00
N LEU A 7 14.67 13.01 -15.81
CA LEU A 7 15.15 11.69 -15.37
C LEU A 7 16.63 11.80 -14.97
N GLN A 8 16.91 12.22 -13.75
CA GLN A 8 18.26 12.10 -13.20
C GLN A 8 18.52 10.64 -12.77
N SER A 9 19.11 9.92 -13.72
CA SER A 9 20.37 9.19 -13.55
C SER A 9 20.60 8.51 -12.19
N ASN A 10 20.10 7.28 -12.07
CA ASN A 10 20.76 6.23 -11.30
C ASN A 10 21.39 5.19 -12.27
N ALA A 11 22.09 5.68 -13.28
CA ALA A 11 22.94 4.85 -14.15
C ALA A 11 24.33 4.82 -13.51
N ARG A 12 24.67 3.70 -12.85
CA ARG A 12 26.04 3.46 -12.39
C ARG A 12 26.99 3.55 -13.57
N ARG A 13 27.88 4.53 -13.49
CA ARG A 13 28.97 4.80 -14.43
C ARG A 13 29.93 3.59 -14.44
N SER A 14 29.82 2.73 -15.45
CA SER A 14 30.92 1.84 -15.83
C SER A 14 31.59 2.34 -17.11
N LYS A 15 32.91 2.26 -17.13
CA LYS A 15 33.86 3.00 -17.98
C LYS A 15 33.66 2.77 -19.49
N LYS A 16 33.88 3.86 -20.23
CA LYS A 16 34.06 3.97 -21.69
C LYS A 16 34.87 2.81 -22.29
N ARG A 17 34.37 2.21 -23.38
CA ARG A 17 35.11 1.93 -24.63
C ARG A 17 34.09 1.69 -25.76
N SER A 18 34.24 2.48 -26.83
CA SER A 18 33.73 2.28 -28.20
C SER A 18 32.29 1.77 -28.41
N GLY A 19 31.41 2.68 -28.81
CA GLY A 19 30.36 2.43 -29.82
C GLY A 19 29.48 1.20 -29.67
N SER A 20 28.62 1.16 -28.64
CA SER A 20 27.29 0.53 -28.67
C SER A 20 26.51 0.95 -27.43
N PHE A 21 25.34 1.57 -27.61
CA PHE A 21 24.37 1.81 -26.54
C PHE A 21 23.79 0.45 -26.13
N VAL A 22 24.40 -0.21 -25.15
CA VAL A 22 23.81 -1.39 -24.50
C VAL A 22 23.09 -0.91 -23.23
N ILE A 23 21.90 -0.36 -23.39
CA ILE A 23 20.97 -0.04 -22.28
C ILE A 23 19.74 -0.94 -22.45
N THR A 24 19.88 -2.27 -22.53
CA THR A 24 18.69 -3.02 -22.97
C THR A 24 18.57 -4.51 -22.68
N GLN A 25 19.45 -5.17 -21.94
CA GLN A 25 19.22 -6.62 -21.74
C GLN A 25 19.77 -7.28 -20.49
N GLU A 26 20.28 -6.53 -19.52
CA GLU A 26 20.52 -7.10 -18.20
C GLU A 26 19.27 -6.93 -17.34
N ASN A 27 18.83 -8.02 -16.71
CA ASN A 27 17.83 -7.97 -15.65
C ASN A 27 18.30 -6.99 -14.57
N LEU A 28 17.35 -6.29 -13.93
CA LEU A 28 17.69 -5.45 -12.78
C LEU A 28 18.43 -6.30 -11.73
N PRO A 29 19.48 -5.78 -11.06
CA PRO A 29 20.25 -6.55 -10.10
C PRO A 29 19.33 -7.20 -9.05
N GLY A 30 19.32 -8.54 -8.99
CA GLY A 30 18.47 -9.30 -8.08
C GLY A 30 17.00 -9.44 -8.51
N ARG A 31 16.67 -9.24 -9.80
CA ARG A 31 15.31 -9.37 -10.35
C ARG A 31 15.27 -10.30 -11.56
N ASN A 32 14.08 -10.80 -11.85
CA ASN A 32 13.79 -11.61 -13.04
C ASN A 32 13.19 -10.79 -14.20
N TYR A 33 13.33 -9.46 -14.17
CA TYR A 33 12.76 -8.56 -15.18
C TYR A 33 13.72 -7.42 -15.54
N THR A 34 13.55 -6.90 -16.76
CA THR A 34 14.33 -5.79 -17.30
C THR A 34 13.74 -4.44 -16.89
N PHE A 35 14.54 -3.38 -17.03
CA PHE A 35 14.07 -2.01 -16.83
C PHE A 35 12.85 -1.67 -17.71
N TRP A 36 12.85 -2.13 -18.96
CA TRP A 36 11.75 -1.86 -19.89
C TRP A 36 10.46 -2.54 -19.47
N GLN A 37 10.52 -3.81 -19.04
CA GLN A 37 9.34 -4.50 -18.50
C GLN A 37 8.79 -3.81 -17.25
N TRP A 38 9.68 -3.37 -16.36
CA TRP A 38 9.29 -2.60 -15.18
C TRP A 38 8.62 -1.27 -15.57
N PHE A 39 9.24 -0.53 -16.48
CA PHE A 39 8.74 0.77 -16.93
C PHE A 39 7.40 0.64 -17.66
N ASP A 40 7.24 -0.38 -18.49
CA ASP A 40 5.98 -0.67 -19.17
C ASP A 40 4.86 -0.95 -18.17
N GLY A 41 5.13 -1.75 -17.13
CA GLY A 41 4.17 -1.99 -16.04
C GLY A 41 3.82 -0.71 -15.27
N VAL A 42 4.80 0.14 -14.99
CA VAL A 42 4.57 1.46 -14.37
C VAL A 42 3.69 2.34 -15.25
N MET A 43 3.98 2.40 -16.55
CA MET A 43 3.22 3.19 -17.51
C MET A 43 1.79 2.67 -17.68
N GLU A 44 1.60 1.35 -17.61
CA GLU A 44 0.27 0.74 -17.62
C GLU A 44 -0.58 1.19 -16.44
N VAL A 45 -0.06 1.04 -15.21
CA VAL A 45 -0.78 1.45 -13.99
C VAL A 45 -1.01 2.96 -13.96
N LEU A 46 -0.01 3.73 -14.39
CA LEU A 46 -0.11 5.18 -14.48
C LEU A 46 -1.25 5.60 -15.42
N LYS A 47 -1.28 5.04 -16.63
CA LYS A 47 -2.28 5.40 -17.65
C LYS A 47 -3.69 4.93 -17.27
N LYS A 48 -3.82 3.73 -16.68
CA LYS A 48 -5.13 3.12 -16.39
C LYS A 48 -5.79 3.67 -15.12
N HIS A 49 -5.03 3.85 -14.05
CA HIS A 49 -5.61 4.11 -12.72
C HIS A 49 -5.16 5.42 -12.09
N LEU A 50 -3.96 5.92 -12.44
CA LEU A 50 -3.33 7.01 -11.69
C LEU A 50 -3.18 8.32 -12.47
N LYS A 51 -3.58 8.35 -13.74
CA LYS A 51 -3.51 9.52 -14.61
C LYS A 51 -4.02 10.82 -13.96
N PRO A 52 -5.22 10.86 -13.33
CA PRO A 52 -5.68 12.09 -12.68
C PRO A 52 -4.76 12.50 -11.50
N HIS A 53 -4.39 11.56 -10.64
CA HIS A 53 -3.48 11.80 -9.51
C HIS A 53 -2.08 12.26 -9.93
N TRP A 54 -1.58 11.75 -11.07
CA TRP A 54 -0.31 12.17 -11.66
C TRP A 54 -0.36 13.59 -12.19
N ASN A 55 -1.44 13.96 -12.89
CA ASN A 55 -1.62 15.29 -13.45
C ASN A 55 -1.74 16.37 -12.36
N ASP A 56 -2.33 16.03 -11.21
CA ASP A 56 -2.38 16.90 -10.03
C ASP A 56 -1.07 16.94 -9.25
N GLY A 57 -0.04 16.22 -9.70
CA GLY A 57 1.25 16.11 -9.05
C GLY A 57 1.18 15.41 -7.69
N ALA A 58 0.13 14.65 -7.38
CA ALA A 58 0.00 13.90 -6.12
C ALA A 58 1.03 12.76 -6.01
N ILE A 59 1.52 12.27 -7.15
CA ILE A 59 2.46 11.17 -7.26
C ILE A 59 3.84 11.71 -7.64
N LEU A 60 4.84 11.40 -6.83
CA LEU A 60 6.23 11.75 -7.10
C LEU A 60 6.87 10.75 -8.09
N GLY A 61 6.48 9.47 -7.98
CA GLY A 61 6.77 8.45 -8.98
C GLY A 61 8.18 7.90 -8.92
N PHE A 62 9.12 8.52 -9.63
CA PHE A 62 10.47 7.98 -9.88
C PHE A 62 11.44 8.33 -8.75
N VAL A 63 11.19 7.77 -7.56
CA VAL A 63 11.98 8.00 -6.35
C VAL A 63 12.26 6.68 -5.68
N ASN A 64 13.54 6.42 -5.40
CA ASN A 64 13.95 5.18 -4.74
C ASN A 64 13.66 5.22 -3.23
N LYS A 65 13.79 4.08 -2.55
CA LYS A 65 13.52 3.99 -1.11
C LYS A 65 14.34 4.98 -0.26
N GLN A 66 15.62 5.19 -0.59
CA GLN A 66 16.51 6.08 0.17
C GLN A 66 16.13 7.55 -0.06
N GLN A 67 15.91 7.95 -1.30
CA GLN A 67 15.47 9.31 -1.64
C GLN A 67 14.13 9.64 -0.98
N ALA A 68 13.19 8.69 -0.96
CA ALA A 68 11.91 8.89 -0.28
C ALA A 68 12.08 9.12 1.22
N HIS A 69 13.00 8.38 1.85
CA HIS A 69 13.35 8.57 3.25
C HIS A 69 13.95 9.97 3.48
N ASP A 70 14.92 10.38 2.67
CA ASP A 70 15.62 11.65 2.83
C ASP A 70 14.70 12.86 2.58
N LEU A 71 13.68 12.71 1.72
CA LEU A 71 12.65 13.73 1.49
C LEU A 71 11.67 13.87 2.65
N LEU A 72 11.41 12.77 3.38
CA LEU A 72 10.42 12.73 4.45
C LEU A 72 11.02 12.97 5.84
N ILE A 73 12.32 12.71 6.06
CA ILE A 73 12.95 12.82 7.39
C ILE A 73 12.84 14.23 8.00
N ASN A 74 12.92 15.27 7.16
CA ASN A 74 12.83 16.67 7.58
C ASN A 74 11.40 17.24 7.51
N LYS A 75 10.38 16.38 7.33
CA LYS A 75 8.97 16.78 7.20
C LYS A 75 8.18 16.49 8.47
N PRO A 76 7.03 17.17 8.69
CA PRO A 76 6.17 16.89 9.82
C PRO A 76 5.59 15.48 9.75
N ASP A 77 5.15 14.96 10.89
CA ASP A 77 4.57 13.61 10.97
C ASP A 77 3.25 13.50 10.22
N GLY A 78 3.00 12.31 9.67
CA GLY A 78 1.88 12.09 8.78
C GLY A 78 2.12 12.62 7.36
N THR A 79 3.31 13.15 7.05
CA THR A 79 3.71 13.45 5.67
C THR A 79 4.02 12.16 4.93
N PHE A 80 3.47 12.02 3.73
CA PHE A 80 3.66 10.87 2.87
C PHE A 80 3.91 11.27 1.41
N LEU A 81 4.46 10.32 0.67
CA LEU A 81 4.65 10.43 -0.76
C LEU A 81 4.34 9.10 -1.45
N LEU A 82 4.01 9.20 -2.72
CA LEU A 82 3.71 8.09 -3.60
C LEU A 82 4.88 7.89 -4.57
N ARG A 83 5.42 6.68 -4.60
CA ARG A 83 6.55 6.31 -5.48
C ARG A 83 6.31 4.96 -6.15
N PHE A 84 6.87 4.77 -7.33
CA PHE A 84 6.88 3.48 -7.98
C PHE A 84 7.79 2.51 -7.23
N SER A 85 7.35 1.27 -7.13
CA SER A 85 8.11 0.21 -6.49
C SER A 85 9.18 -0.26 -7.45
N ASP A 86 10.45 -0.14 -7.04
CA ASP A 86 11.57 -0.80 -7.74
C ASP A 86 11.50 -2.33 -7.63
N SER A 87 10.63 -2.83 -6.76
CA SER A 87 10.49 -4.25 -6.46
C SER A 87 9.38 -4.96 -7.20
N GLU A 88 8.34 -4.22 -7.56
CA GLU A 88 7.11 -4.77 -8.09
C GLU A 88 6.86 -4.13 -9.45
N ILE A 89 6.70 -4.93 -10.49
CA ILE A 89 6.41 -4.40 -11.84
C ILE A 89 5.03 -3.73 -11.79
N GLY A 90 4.98 -2.45 -12.18
CA GLY A 90 3.75 -1.66 -12.09
C GLY A 90 3.27 -1.39 -10.67
N GLY A 91 4.07 -1.68 -9.64
CA GLY A 91 3.69 -1.41 -8.27
C GLY A 91 3.84 0.07 -7.92
N ILE A 92 2.89 0.64 -7.18
CA ILE A 92 3.02 1.94 -6.52
C ILE A 92 2.93 1.74 -5.01
N THR A 93 3.84 2.35 -4.24
CA THR A 93 3.88 2.25 -2.79
C THR A 93 3.71 3.63 -2.14
N ILE A 94 3.18 3.62 -0.93
CA ILE A 94 3.08 4.79 -0.06
C ILE A 94 4.22 4.72 0.94
N ALA A 95 5.05 5.75 0.96
CA ALA A 95 6.06 5.96 1.99
C ALA A 95 5.61 7.11 2.88
N TRP A 96 5.69 6.95 4.21
CA TRP A 96 5.32 8.00 5.15
C TRP A 96 6.26 8.03 6.35
N LYS A 97 6.37 9.23 6.94
CA LYS A 97 7.03 9.45 8.22
C LYS A 97 6.00 9.45 9.33
N PHE A 98 6.33 8.77 10.42
CA PHE A 98 5.55 8.77 11.64
C PHE A 98 6.53 8.74 12.83
N ASP A 99 6.41 9.69 13.75
CA ASP A 99 7.29 9.79 14.92
C ASP A 99 6.93 8.69 15.96
N SER A 100 7.38 7.47 15.68
CA SER A 100 7.31 6.33 16.60
C SER A 100 8.72 6.01 17.11
N PRO A 101 8.89 5.73 18.42
CA PRO A 101 10.19 5.39 19.02
C PRO A 101 10.90 4.21 18.35
N GLU A 102 10.16 3.28 17.77
CA GLU A 102 10.72 2.07 17.16
C GLU A 102 11.08 2.25 15.68
N ARG A 103 10.31 3.09 14.97
CA ARG A 103 10.48 3.26 13.53
C ARG A 103 9.85 4.55 13.01
N MET A 104 10.71 5.44 12.53
CA MET A 104 10.31 6.75 12.01
C MET A 104 9.79 6.73 10.56
N PHE A 105 10.08 5.66 9.82
CA PHE A 105 9.82 5.59 8.38
C PHE A 105 9.23 4.26 7.92
N TRP A 106 8.09 4.35 7.23
CA TRP A 106 7.29 3.21 6.82
C TRP A 106 7.04 3.19 5.31
N ASN A 107 6.95 1.99 4.75
CA ASN A 107 6.56 1.78 3.35
C ASN A 107 5.49 0.69 3.31
N LEU A 108 4.40 0.95 2.62
CA LEU A 108 3.37 -0.05 2.40
C LEU A 108 3.80 -1.05 1.34
N MET A 109 3.16 -2.21 1.39
CA MET A 109 3.20 -3.15 0.27
C MET A 109 2.75 -2.42 -1.00
N PRO A 110 3.48 -2.57 -2.13
CA PRO A 110 3.10 -1.93 -3.38
C PRO A 110 1.73 -2.41 -3.86
N PHE A 111 0.92 -1.46 -4.34
CA PHE A 111 -0.35 -1.72 -5.00
C PHE A 111 -0.15 -1.89 -6.50
N THR A 112 -0.84 -2.88 -7.06
CA THR A 112 -0.78 -3.22 -8.48
C THR A 112 -2.09 -2.86 -9.19
N THR A 113 -2.17 -3.07 -10.50
CA THR A 113 -3.43 -2.96 -11.27
C THR A 113 -4.58 -3.74 -10.62
N ARG A 114 -4.29 -4.93 -10.08
CA ARG A 114 -5.27 -5.80 -9.42
C ARG A 114 -5.83 -5.17 -8.14
N ASP A 115 -5.01 -4.43 -7.43
CA ASP A 115 -5.43 -3.69 -6.24
C ASP A 115 -6.41 -2.57 -6.60
N PHE A 116 -6.12 -1.85 -7.68
CA PHE A 116 -6.93 -0.75 -8.15
C PHE A 116 -8.26 -1.17 -8.77
N SER A 117 -8.38 -2.43 -9.23
CA SER A 117 -9.69 -2.97 -9.63
C SER A 117 -10.63 -3.24 -8.46
N ILE A 118 -10.10 -3.47 -7.26
CA ILE A 118 -10.90 -3.66 -6.05
C ILE A 118 -11.29 -2.32 -5.46
N ARG A 119 -10.30 -1.40 -5.36
CA ARG A 119 -10.51 -0.10 -4.74
C ARG A 119 -9.52 0.93 -5.24
N SER A 120 -10.00 2.15 -5.45
CA SER A 120 -9.18 3.25 -5.97
C SER A 120 -8.06 3.65 -4.99
N LEU A 121 -7.01 4.28 -5.52
CA LEU A 121 -5.92 4.82 -4.71
C LEU A 121 -6.42 5.84 -3.68
N ALA A 122 -7.33 6.73 -4.10
CA ALA A 122 -7.88 7.77 -3.24
C ALA A 122 -8.64 7.15 -2.06
N ASP A 123 -9.54 6.19 -2.30
CA ASP A 123 -10.31 5.59 -1.22
C ASP A 123 -9.41 4.86 -0.21
N ARG A 124 -8.36 4.17 -0.70
CA ARG A 124 -7.35 3.53 0.16
C ARG A 124 -6.58 4.54 1.03
N LEU A 125 -6.21 5.69 0.46
CA LEU A 125 -5.58 6.79 1.20
C LEU A 125 -6.54 7.44 2.20
N GLY A 126 -7.83 7.48 1.87
CA GLY A 126 -8.89 8.00 2.73
C GLY A 126 -9.02 7.24 4.04
N ASP A 127 -8.84 5.91 4.04
CA ASP A 127 -8.93 5.13 5.29
C ASP A 127 -7.75 5.35 6.23
N LEU A 128 -6.60 5.78 5.70
CA LEU A 128 -5.40 6.00 6.49
C LEU A 128 -5.44 7.42 7.08
N ASN A 129 -6.12 7.56 8.21
CA ASN A 129 -6.32 8.85 8.88
C ASN A 129 -5.01 9.48 9.39
N TYR A 130 -3.99 8.67 9.68
CA TYR A 130 -2.67 9.14 10.08
C TYR A 130 -1.85 9.73 8.93
N LEU A 131 -2.31 9.60 7.67
CA LEU A 131 -1.74 10.30 6.53
C LEU A 131 -2.43 11.65 6.39
N ILE A 132 -1.66 12.72 6.55
CA ILE A 132 -2.18 14.10 6.67
C ILE A 132 -1.68 14.96 5.52
N TYR A 133 -0.39 14.87 5.19
CA TYR A 133 0.24 15.75 4.19
C TYR A 133 0.82 14.95 3.02
N VAL A 134 0.47 15.33 1.80
CA VAL A 134 1.14 14.90 0.57
C VAL A 134 2.36 15.78 0.38
N PHE A 135 3.53 15.13 0.23
CA PHE A 135 4.77 15.83 -0.07
C PHE A 135 4.61 16.76 -1.31
N PRO A 136 5.17 17.99 -1.28
CA PRO A 136 6.00 18.54 -0.20
C PRO A 136 5.23 18.99 1.05
N ASP A 137 4.10 19.69 0.94
CA ASP A 137 3.36 20.27 2.08
C ASP A 137 1.87 20.52 1.75
N ARG A 138 1.21 19.60 1.03
CA ARG A 138 -0.21 19.74 0.67
C ARG A 138 -1.10 18.88 1.56
N PRO A 139 -2.23 19.37 2.08
CA PRO A 139 -3.13 18.53 2.85
C PRO A 139 -3.74 17.42 1.97
N LYS A 140 -3.81 16.20 2.51
CA LYS A 140 -4.35 15.01 1.83
C LYS A 140 -5.74 15.28 1.26
N ASP A 141 -6.61 15.90 2.06
CA ASP A 141 -7.99 16.12 1.69
C ASP A 141 -8.12 17.09 0.51
N GLU A 142 -7.25 18.10 0.40
CA GLU A 142 -7.26 19.00 -0.77
C GLU A 142 -6.89 18.26 -2.07
N VAL A 143 -5.94 17.33 -1.98
CA VAL A 143 -5.45 16.59 -3.15
C VAL A 143 -6.41 15.45 -3.55
N PHE A 144 -6.96 14.72 -2.57
CA PHE A 144 -7.69 13.47 -2.80
C PHE A 144 -9.20 13.55 -2.60
N SER A 145 -9.75 14.61 -1.96
CA SER A 145 -11.20 14.71 -1.71
C SER A 145 -12.05 14.59 -2.97
N LYS A 146 -11.58 15.17 -4.09
CA LYS A 146 -12.24 15.09 -5.41
C LYS A 146 -12.31 13.68 -6.00
N TYR A 147 -11.50 12.75 -5.50
CA TYR A 147 -11.42 11.37 -5.97
C TYR A 147 -12.07 10.37 -5.03
N TYR A 148 -12.56 10.81 -3.86
CA TYR A 148 -13.26 9.93 -2.95
C TYR A 148 -14.59 9.51 -3.54
N THR A 149 -14.83 8.20 -3.57
CA THR A 149 -16.11 7.67 -4.01
C THR A 149 -17.16 8.06 -2.97
N PRO A 150 -18.22 8.80 -3.34
CA PRO A 150 -19.28 9.13 -2.41
C PRO A 150 -19.83 7.83 -1.83
N VAL A 151 -19.95 7.77 -0.50
CA VAL A 151 -20.58 6.63 0.13
C VAL A 151 -22.05 6.65 -0.30
N LEU A 152 -22.39 5.87 -1.33
CA LEU A 152 -23.77 5.55 -1.71
C LEU A 152 -24.32 4.63 -0.61
N SER A 153 -24.63 5.23 0.53
CA SER A 153 -25.29 4.64 1.70
C SER A 153 -26.81 4.66 1.57
N LYS A 154 -27.35 4.58 0.35
CA LYS A 154 -28.77 4.29 0.19
C LYS A 154 -28.92 2.78 0.28
N ALA A 155 -29.34 2.31 1.46
CA ALA A 155 -29.83 0.97 1.63
C ALA A 155 -30.87 0.69 0.53
N VAL A 156 -30.61 -0.31 -0.30
CA VAL A 156 -31.60 -0.83 -1.23
C VAL A 156 -32.18 -2.05 -0.52
N ASP A 157 -33.44 -1.96 -0.13
CA ASP A 157 -34.24 -3.08 0.35
C ASP A 157 -33.69 -3.81 1.59
N GLY A 158 -33.27 -3.06 2.62
CA GLY A 158 -32.86 -3.61 3.92
C GLY A 158 -31.47 -4.25 3.97
N TYR A 159 -30.78 -4.43 2.83
CA TYR A 159 -29.42 -4.93 2.78
C TYR A 159 -28.39 -3.80 2.92
N VAL A 160 -27.54 -3.88 3.94
CA VAL A 160 -26.38 -2.99 4.10
C VAL A 160 -25.21 -3.56 3.30
N LYS A 161 -24.68 -2.77 2.36
CA LYS A 161 -23.53 -3.18 1.55
C LYS A 161 -22.25 -3.17 2.40
N PRO A 162 -21.49 -4.28 2.50
CA PRO A 162 -20.24 -4.31 3.26
C PRO A 162 -19.20 -3.35 2.65
N GLN A 163 -18.43 -2.67 3.50
CA GLN A 163 -17.35 -1.76 3.11
C GLN A 163 -15.99 -2.34 3.47
N ILE A 164 -15.08 -2.40 2.51
CA ILE A 164 -13.68 -2.80 2.72
C ILE A 164 -12.89 -1.55 3.08
N LYS A 165 -12.13 -1.55 4.18
CA LYS A 165 -11.23 -0.46 4.60
C LYS A 165 -9.78 -0.93 4.70
N GLN A 166 -8.84 -0.06 4.32
CA GLN A 166 -7.41 -0.29 4.49
C GLN A 166 -6.99 0.12 5.91
N VAL A 167 -6.39 -0.80 6.63
CA VAL A 167 -5.85 -0.55 7.98
C VAL A 167 -4.42 -1.09 8.06
N VAL A 168 -3.55 -0.36 8.74
CA VAL A 168 -2.23 -0.88 9.12
C VAL A 168 -2.31 -1.26 10.60
N PRO A 169 -2.13 -2.55 10.97
CA PRO A 169 -2.38 -3.05 12.32
C PRO A 169 -1.72 -2.22 13.43
N GLU A 170 -0.48 -1.77 13.20
CA GLU A 170 0.30 -1.00 14.19
C GLU A 170 -0.23 0.43 14.43
N PHE A 171 -1.02 0.97 13.50
CA PHE A 171 -1.59 2.32 13.58
C PHE A 171 -3.12 2.33 13.81
N ALA A 172 -3.75 1.15 13.90
CA ALA A 172 -5.19 1.02 14.06
C ALA A 172 -5.68 1.38 15.48
N SER A 173 -4.77 1.46 16.46
CA SER A 173 -5.07 1.76 17.87
C SER A 173 -5.15 3.26 18.20
N ALA A 174 -4.82 4.16 17.26
CA ALA A 174 -4.80 5.60 17.50
C ALA A 174 -6.14 6.33 17.23
N SER A 175 -7.12 5.67 16.60
CA SER A 175 -8.48 6.18 16.52
C SER A 175 -9.27 5.70 17.74
N GLY A 176 -9.48 6.59 18.71
CA GLY A 176 -10.13 6.30 19.97
C GLY A 176 -11.55 5.74 19.79
N ASP A 177 -11.69 4.47 20.13
CA ASP A 177 -12.89 3.91 20.77
C ASP A 177 -12.39 3.16 22.02
N PRO A 178 -12.80 3.55 23.25
CA PRO A 178 -12.44 2.82 24.46
C PRO A 178 -13.45 1.69 24.68
N ALA A 179 -13.50 0.70 23.78
CA ALA A 179 -14.35 -0.48 23.97
C ALA A 179 -14.01 -1.64 23.02
N ALA A 180 -12.88 -2.31 23.22
CA ALA A 180 -12.67 -3.75 22.95
C ALA A 180 -11.20 -4.06 23.30
N GLY A 181 -10.89 -4.81 24.35
CA GLY A 181 -11.29 -6.20 24.44
C GLY A 181 -10.47 -7.00 23.43
N THR A 182 -9.27 -7.42 23.87
CA THR A 182 -8.46 -8.53 23.37
C THR A 182 -8.92 -9.12 22.03
N VAL A 183 -8.22 -8.80 20.94
CA VAL A 183 -8.33 -9.58 19.69
C VAL A 183 -7.63 -10.91 19.91
N THR A 184 -8.33 -11.86 20.51
CA THR A 184 -7.94 -13.26 20.52
C THR A 184 -8.16 -13.76 19.09
N TYR A 185 -7.07 -14.12 18.41
CA TYR A 185 -7.10 -14.90 17.18
C TYR A 185 -8.09 -16.06 17.37
N MET A 186 -9.09 -16.20 16.51
CA MET A 186 -10.00 -17.35 16.55
C MET A 186 -9.17 -18.61 16.36
N ASP A 187 -8.95 -19.32 17.47
CA ASP A 187 -8.38 -20.65 17.49
C ASP A 187 -9.30 -21.57 16.70
N GLN A 188 -8.67 -22.36 15.86
CA GLN A 188 -9.27 -23.22 14.86
C GLN A 188 -10.18 -24.24 15.58
N ALA A 189 -11.50 -24.14 15.37
CA ALA A 189 -12.45 -25.05 16.00
C ALA A 189 -12.06 -26.53 15.71
N PRO A 190 -11.81 -27.35 16.74
CA PRO A 190 -11.57 -28.77 16.53
C PRO A 190 -12.90 -29.44 16.13
N SER A 191 -12.84 -30.28 15.08
CA SER A 191 -13.96 -31.13 14.65
C SER A 191 -14.60 -31.88 15.83
N PRO A 192 -15.93 -32.08 15.87
CA PRO A 192 -16.57 -32.74 16.99
C PRO A 192 -16.17 -34.21 17.08
N ALA A 193 -15.49 -34.58 18.16
CA ALA A 193 -15.20 -35.96 18.50
C ALA A 193 -16.47 -36.66 19.02
N VAL A 194 -16.69 -37.89 18.54
CA VAL A 194 -17.79 -38.79 18.88
C VAL A 194 -17.79 -39.09 20.39
N CYS A 195 -18.89 -38.78 21.09
CA CYS A 195 -19.08 -39.16 22.50
C CYS A 195 -19.16 -40.69 22.66
N SER A 196 -18.23 -41.27 23.41
CA SER A 196 -18.37 -42.60 24.00
C SER A 196 -19.14 -42.52 25.34
N GLN A 197 -20.22 -43.29 25.44
CA GLN A 197 -21.09 -43.42 26.62
C GLN A 197 -20.37 -44.14 27.78
N PRO A 198 -20.61 -43.77 29.06
CA PRO A 198 -20.13 -44.55 30.20
C PRO A 198 -21.15 -45.63 30.58
N HIS A 199 -20.72 -46.90 30.54
CA HIS A 199 -21.46 -48.00 31.16
C HIS A 199 -21.25 -47.97 32.68
N TYR A 200 -22.32 -47.72 33.43
CA TYR A 200 -22.36 -47.94 34.88
C TYR A 200 -22.58 -49.43 35.16
N ASN A 201 -21.60 -50.07 35.81
CA ASN A 201 -21.76 -51.38 36.44
C ASN A 201 -22.43 -51.23 37.81
N VAL A 202 -23.55 -51.91 38.01
CA VAL A 202 -24.13 -52.19 39.33
C VAL A 202 -24.47 -53.69 39.38
N TYR A 203 -23.72 -54.42 40.19
CA TYR A 203 -23.92 -55.83 40.59
C TYR A 203 -25.13 -55.97 41.56
N PRO A 204 -25.69 -57.16 41.90
CA PRO A 204 -24.96 -58.41 42.15
C PRO A 204 -25.64 -59.78 41.85
N GLN A 205 -24.81 -60.81 42.03
CA GLN A 205 -25.04 -62.25 42.31
C GLN A 205 -26.48 -62.79 42.42
N LYS A 206 -26.73 -63.87 41.66
CA LYS A 206 -26.86 -65.23 42.19
C LYS A 206 -26.49 -66.28 41.13
#